data_AF-A0A559SP18-F1
#
_entry.id   AF-A0A559SP18-F1
#
_cell.length_a   1.000
_cell.length_b   1.000
_cell.length_c   1.000
_cell.angle_alpha   90.00
_cell.angle_beta   90.00
_cell.angle_gamma   90.00
#
_symmetry.space_group_name_H-M   'P 1'
#
loop_
_entity.id
_entity.type
_entity.pdbx_description
1 polymer ?
#
loop_
_entity_poly.entity_id
_entity_poly.type
_entity_poly.pdbx_seq_one_letter_code
_entity_poly.pdbx_strand_id
1 'polypeptide(L)'
;MPIIKLPLKTADMLRMAKVAKEFGVVVEYVDGDVTVRICPNHQENSEAHLNPIHRISDRPREPVDPPFDWREHQTMQHLATLGAEVRTCWRTLKNFGPSTQKKLEHRGYIAVSYETDKPNVVDEVWLTKNGMKAWKSLSSYYDKYPSL
;
A
#
# COMPACT_ATOMS: atom_id res chain seq x y z
N MET A 1 26.61 6.00 -27.76
CA MET A 1 25.63 6.80 -27.00
C MET A 1 26.26 8.13 -26.63
N PRO A 2 25.60 9.28 -26.83
CA PRO A 2 26.21 10.56 -26.51
C PRO A 2 26.25 10.73 -24.98
N ILE A 3 27.45 10.96 -24.45
CA ILE A 3 27.67 11.29 -23.04
C ILE A 3 27.62 12.80 -22.94
N ILE A 4 26.55 13.33 -22.35
CA ILE A 4 26.43 14.76 -22.08
C ILE A 4 27.19 15.03 -20.77
N LYS A 5 28.41 15.56 -20.88
CA LYS A 5 29.16 16.11 -19.74
C LYS A 5 28.80 17.59 -19.60
N LEU A 6 27.85 17.90 -18.73
CA LEU A 6 27.55 19.27 -18.33
C LEU A 6 27.88 19.43 -16.85
N PRO A 7 28.68 20.43 -16.46
CA PRO A 7 28.88 20.73 -15.05
C PRO A 7 27.55 21.19 -14.46
N LEU A 8 26.98 20.38 -13.57
CA LEU A 8 25.74 20.71 -12.89
C LEU A 8 25.97 21.90 -11.95
N LYS A 9 25.26 22.99 -12.21
CA LYS A 9 25.34 24.18 -11.37
C LYS A 9 24.66 23.90 -10.03
N THR A 10 25.14 24.51 -8.96
CA THR A 10 24.58 24.37 -7.60
C THR A 10 23.07 24.64 -7.55
N ALA A 11 22.57 25.58 -8.36
CA ALA A 11 21.13 25.89 -8.46
C ALA A 11 20.29 24.71 -8.99
N ASP A 12 20.86 23.90 -9.88
CA ASP A 12 20.17 22.73 -10.44
C ASP A 12 20.17 21.56 -9.45
N MET A 13 21.27 21.38 -8.70
CA MET A 13 21.33 20.41 -7.60
C MET A 13 20.33 20.74 -6.48
N LEU A 14 20.17 22.02 -6.14
CA LEU A 14 19.17 22.46 -5.15
C LEU A 14 17.74 22.19 -5.63
N ARG A 15 17.46 22.40 -6.92
CA ARG A 15 16.16 22.06 -7.51
C ARG A 15 15.89 20.56 -7.49
N MET A 16 16.90 19.75 -7.83
CA MET A 16 16.80 18.29 -7.77
C MET A 16 16.62 17.78 -6.35
N ALA A 17 17.36 18.32 -5.36
CA ALA A 17 17.20 17.98 -3.95
C ALA A 17 15.81 18.34 -3.42
N LYS A 18 15.23 19.47 -3.86
CA LYS A 18 13.85 19.85 -3.51
C LYS A 18 12.84 18.83 -4.01
N VAL A 19 12.93 18.45 -5.28
CA VAL A 19 12.04 17.42 -5.87
C VAL A 19 12.28 16.06 -5.21
N ALA A 20 13.53 15.67 -4.98
CA ALA A 20 13.87 14.43 -4.32
C ALA A 20 13.25 14.33 -2.91
N LYS A 21 13.30 15.43 -2.13
CA LYS A 21 12.63 15.54 -0.83
C LYS A 21 11.11 15.43 -0.94
N GLU A 22 10.48 16.02 -1.95
CA GLU A 22 9.02 15.93 -2.18
C GLU A 22 8.56 14.49 -2.47
N PHE A 23 9.40 13.69 -3.13
CA PHE A 23 9.07 12.31 -3.51
C PHE A 23 9.72 11.24 -2.60
N GLY A 24 10.36 11.63 -1.49
CA GLY A 24 11.01 10.69 -0.58
C GLY A 24 12.19 9.93 -1.20
N VAL A 25 12.83 10.53 -2.21
CA VAL A 25 13.98 9.98 -2.91
C VAL A 25 15.23 10.67 -2.40
N VAL A 26 16.33 9.92 -2.24
CA VAL A 26 17.64 10.49 -1.98
C VAL A 26 18.40 10.56 -3.30
N VAL A 27 18.91 11.75 -3.63
CA VAL A 27 19.75 11.97 -4.81
C VAL A 27 21.15 12.30 -4.31
N GLU A 28 22.09 11.41 -4.59
CA GLU A 28 23.51 11.75 -4.48
C GLU A 28 24.02 12.19 -5.85
N TYR A 29 25.13 12.91 -5.92
CA TYR A 29 25.74 13.37 -7.17
C TYR A 29 27.24 13.05 -7.12
N VAL A 30 27.82 12.73 -8.29
CA VAL A 30 29.26 12.48 -8.39
C VAL A 30 29.93 13.41 -9.38
N ASP A 31 31.08 13.91 -8.95
CA ASP A 31 32.16 14.40 -9.79
C ASP A 31 33.39 13.46 -9.70
N GLY A 32 33.88 12.91 -10.81
CA GLY A 32 35.01 11.95 -10.85
C GLY A 32 34.66 10.45 -10.73
N ASP A 33 35.49 9.67 -10.01
CA ASP A 33 35.45 8.19 -9.88
C ASP A 33 34.34 7.62 -8.99
N VAL A 34 33.24 8.32 -8.80
CA VAL A 34 32.16 7.88 -7.90
C VAL A 34 30.90 7.55 -8.73
N THR A 35 30.01 6.71 -8.20
CA THR A 35 28.74 6.38 -8.85
C THR A 35 27.58 6.71 -7.92
N VAL A 36 26.52 7.30 -8.46
CA VAL A 36 25.25 7.48 -7.75
C VAL A 36 24.25 6.46 -8.26
N ARG A 37 23.59 5.77 -7.32
CA ARG A 37 22.45 4.89 -7.59
C ARG A 37 21.21 5.43 -6.90
N ILE A 38 20.09 5.38 -7.63
CA ILE A 38 18.77 5.79 -7.17
C ILE A 38 18.02 4.53 -6.74
N CYS A 39 17.77 4.37 -5.45
CA CYS A 39 16.90 3.34 -4.89
C CYS A 39 15.78 4.01 -4.07
N PRO A 40 14.54 3.49 -4.10
CA PRO A 40 13.51 3.95 -3.19
C PRO A 40 13.94 3.63 -1.75
N ASN A 41 13.87 4.64 -0.88
CA ASN A 41 14.28 4.49 0.51
C ASN A 41 13.29 3.58 1.24
N HIS A 42 13.66 2.32 1.41
CA HIS A 42 13.01 1.42 2.36
C HIS A 42 13.82 1.42 3.65
N GLN A 43 13.61 2.45 4.47
CA GLN A 43 13.88 2.35 5.91
C GLN A 43 12.65 2.80 6.69
N GLU A 44 12.00 1.79 7.27
CA GLU A 44 11.26 1.88 8.51
C GLU A 44 12.17 2.48 9.60
N ASN A 45 11.99 3.76 9.96
CA ASN A 45 11.83 4.21 11.34
C ASN A 45 11.81 5.75 11.46
N SER A 46 10.71 6.25 12.03
CA SER A 46 10.68 7.18 13.17
C SER A 46 11.68 8.34 13.18
N GLU A 47 11.24 9.51 12.73
CA GLU A 47 11.10 10.73 13.54
C GLU A 47 10.77 11.94 12.65
N ALA A 48 9.68 12.61 13.01
CA ALA A 48 9.03 13.65 12.24
C ALA A 48 9.86 14.95 12.24
N HIS A 49 10.35 15.37 11.07
CA HIS A 49 10.64 16.78 10.82
C HIS A 49 9.33 17.51 10.50
N LEU A 50 8.80 18.18 11.53
CA LEU A 50 7.58 18.99 11.49
C LEU A 50 7.75 20.20 10.56
N ASN A 51 6.99 20.23 9.46
CA ASN A 51 6.66 21.48 8.76
C ASN A 51 5.49 22.16 9.51
N PRO A 52 5.59 23.46 9.87
CA PRO A 52 4.63 24.12 10.77
C PRO A 52 3.37 24.68 10.08
N ILE A 53 2.85 24.04 9.02
CA ILE A 53 1.54 24.42 8.43
C ILE A 53 0.72 23.18 8.02
N HIS A 54 0.83 22.09 8.77
CA HIS A 54 -0.27 21.13 8.83
C HIS A 54 -0.83 21.20 10.24
N ARG A 55 -2.10 21.61 10.35
CA ARG A 55 -2.94 21.11 11.44
C ARG A 55 -2.91 19.59 11.30
N ILE A 56 -1.97 18.96 11.99
CA ILE A 56 -1.95 17.52 12.19
C ILE A 56 -3.26 17.28 12.92
N SER A 57 -4.26 16.82 12.19
CA SER A 57 -5.39 16.18 12.81
C SER A 57 -4.76 15.07 13.64
N ASP A 58 -4.91 15.08 14.98
CA ASP A 58 -4.39 14.07 15.93
C ASP A 58 -4.97 12.65 15.69
N ARG A 59 -5.49 12.41 14.48
CA ARG A 59 -6.04 11.15 14.05
C ARG A 59 -4.87 10.18 13.82
N PRO A 60 -4.85 9.03 14.52
CA PRO A 60 -3.85 7.99 14.32
C PRO A 60 -3.84 7.52 12.86
N ARG A 61 -2.72 6.93 12.41
CA ARG A 61 -2.65 6.27 11.10
C ARG A 61 -3.72 5.18 10.99
N GLU A 62 -4.31 5.01 9.80
CA GLU A 62 -5.22 3.91 9.54
C GLU A 62 -4.55 2.54 9.81
N PRO A 63 -5.27 1.58 10.42
CA PRO A 63 -4.72 0.27 10.73
C PRO A 63 -4.31 -0.57 9.50
N VAL A 64 -4.86 -0.22 8.33
CA VAL A 64 -4.58 -0.90 7.05
C VAL A 64 -3.88 0.09 6.14
N ASP A 65 -2.66 -0.25 5.74
CA ASP A 65 -1.83 0.56 4.85
C ASP A 65 -1.31 -0.29 3.66
N PRO A 66 -1.50 0.15 2.41
CA PRO A 66 -2.30 1.31 2.00
C PRO A 66 -3.80 1.10 2.31
N PRO A 67 -4.62 2.16 2.39
CA PRO A 67 -6.06 2.03 2.58
C PRO A 67 -6.70 1.11 1.53
N PHE A 68 -7.81 0.47 1.89
CA PHE A 68 -8.56 -0.33 0.92
C PHE A 68 -9.17 0.57 -0.15
N ASP A 69 -9.04 0.15 -1.41
CA ASP A 69 -9.91 0.70 -2.45
C ASP A 69 -11.37 0.24 -2.24
N TRP A 70 -12.31 0.87 -2.94
CA TRP A 70 -13.73 0.60 -2.73
C TRP A 70 -14.12 -0.87 -3.01
N ARG A 71 -13.41 -1.58 -3.90
CA ARG A 71 -13.67 -2.99 -4.22
C ARG A 71 -13.09 -3.91 -3.15
N GLU A 72 -11.88 -3.61 -2.68
CA GLU A 72 -11.24 -4.28 -1.55
C GLU A 72 -12.13 -4.17 -0.30
N HIS A 73 -12.62 -2.96 0.00
CA HIS A 73 -13.48 -2.72 1.16
C HIS A 73 -14.80 -3.52 1.08
N GLN A 74 -15.49 -3.47 -0.07
CA GLN A 74 -16.73 -4.23 -0.28
C GLN A 74 -16.52 -5.75 -0.15
N THR A 75 -15.39 -6.26 -0.68
CA THR A 75 -15.03 -7.67 -0.56
C THR A 75 -14.78 -8.06 0.90
N MET A 76 -13.94 -7.29 1.60
CA MET A 76 -13.61 -7.53 3.02
C MET A 76 -14.86 -7.48 3.90
N GLN A 77 -15.75 -6.51 3.67
CA GLN A 77 -17.02 -6.39 4.40
C GLN A 77 -17.91 -7.62 4.21
N HIS A 78 -18.06 -8.09 2.97
CA HIS A 78 -18.89 -9.27 2.69
C HIS A 78 -18.31 -10.52 3.37
N LEU A 79 -17.01 -10.77 3.20
CA LEU A 79 -16.35 -11.92 3.82
C LEU A 79 -16.35 -11.84 5.36
N ALA A 80 -16.18 -10.66 5.93
CA ALA A 80 -16.25 -10.46 7.38
C ALA A 80 -17.65 -10.73 7.96
N THR A 81 -18.70 -10.49 7.19
CA THR A 81 -20.09 -10.81 7.57
C THR A 81 -20.31 -12.31 7.66
N LEU A 82 -19.64 -13.09 6.81
CA LEU A 82 -19.70 -14.56 6.83
C LEU A 82 -18.86 -15.16 7.95
N GLY A 83 -17.72 -14.54 8.25
CA GLY A 83 -16.79 -14.97 9.31
C GLY A 83 -15.43 -15.38 8.77
N ALA A 84 -14.47 -15.49 9.69
CA ALA A 84 -13.12 -15.94 9.35
C ALA A 84 -13.13 -17.44 8.99
N GLU A 85 -12.34 -17.82 7.99
CA GLU A 85 -12.18 -19.20 7.51
C GLU A 85 -13.46 -19.83 6.93
N VAL A 86 -14.52 -19.05 6.71
CA VAL A 86 -15.74 -19.48 6.01
C VAL A 86 -15.54 -19.38 4.52
N ARG A 87 -15.57 -20.53 3.83
CA ARG A 87 -15.40 -20.62 2.39
C ARG A 87 -16.65 -20.18 1.65
N THR A 88 -16.43 -19.40 0.59
CA THR A 88 -17.50 -18.82 -0.21
C THR A 88 -17.13 -18.90 -1.68
N CYS A 89 -18.08 -19.30 -2.52
CA CYS A 89 -17.89 -19.31 -3.97
C CYS A 89 -17.55 -17.89 -4.45
N TRP A 90 -16.47 -17.73 -5.22
CA TRP A 90 -16.02 -16.41 -5.67
C TRP A 90 -17.08 -15.64 -6.47
N ARG A 91 -17.99 -16.36 -7.16
CA ARG A 91 -19.05 -15.78 -7.99
C ARG A 91 -20.07 -14.97 -7.20
N THR A 92 -20.18 -15.19 -5.89
CA THR A 92 -21.07 -14.39 -5.02
C THR A 92 -20.49 -13.01 -4.73
N LEU A 93 -19.17 -12.84 -4.88
CA LEU A 93 -18.46 -11.61 -4.61
C LEU A 93 -18.45 -10.69 -5.85
N LYS A 94 -19.49 -9.85 -5.99
CA LYS A 94 -19.69 -8.97 -7.16
C LYS A 94 -18.49 -8.06 -7.51
N ASN A 95 -17.68 -7.68 -6.53
CA ASN A 95 -16.54 -6.76 -6.70
C ASN A 95 -15.17 -7.46 -6.63
N PHE A 96 -15.15 -8.78 -6.72
CA PHE A 96 -13.94 -9.58 -6.61
C PHE A 96 -13.37 -9.95 -7.98
N GLY A 97 -12.44 -9.12 -8.46
CA GLY A 97 -11.69 -9.37 -9.69
C GLY A 97 -10.22 -9.74 -9.42
N PRO A 98 -9.45 -10.12 -10.46
CA PRO A 98 -8.05 -10.56 -10.32
C PRO A 98 -7.13 -9.56 -9.61
N SER A 99 -7.37 -8.26 -9.80
CA SER A 99 -6.60 -7.22 -9.11
C SER A 99 -6.89 -7.19 -7.61
N THR A 100 -8.18 -7.25 -7.23
CA THR A 100 -8.62 -7.27 -5.83
C THR A 100 -8.13 -8.53 -5.13
N GLN A 101 -8.25 -9.69 -5.79
CA GLN A 101 -7.67 -10.94 -5.30
C GLN A 101 -6.18 -10.77 -5.01
N LYS A 102 -5.39 -10.37 -6.01
CA LYS A 102 -3.93 -10.26 -5.88
C LYS A 102 -3.54 -9.33 -4.73
N LYS A 103 -4.19 -8.17 -4.59
CA LYS A 103 -3.86 -7.23 -3.53
C LYS A 103 -4.21 -7.79 -2.14
N LEU A 104 -5.41 -8.33 -1.95
CA LEU A 104 -5.86 -8.83 -0.65
C LEU A 104 -5.11 -10.11 -0.24
N GLU A 105 -4.81 -10.99 -1.19
CA GLU A 105 -4.03 -12.20 -0.99
C GLU A 105 -2.57 -11.87 -0.65
N HIS A 106 -1.96 -10.92 -1.37
CA HIS A 106 -0.61 -10.42 -1.07
C HIS A 106 -0.48 -9.84 0.33
N ARG A 107 -1.53 -9.17 0.84
CA ARG A 107 -1.60 -8.67 2.22
C ARG A 107 -1.90 -9.78 3.25
N GLY A 108 -2.18 -11.00 2.79
CA GLY A 108 -2.54 -12.15 3.63
C GLY A 108 -3.92 -12.01 4.28
N TYR A 109 -4.81 -11.19 3.74
CA TYR A 109 -6.15 -10.96 4.30
C TYR A 109 -7.17 -11.98 3.82
N ILE A 110 -6.98 -12.52 2.62
CA ILE A 110 -7.80 -13.59 2.07
C ILE A 110 -6.93 -14.77 1.67
N ALA A 111 -7.56 -15.91 1.49
CA ALA A 111 -6.99 -17.04 0.78
C ALA A 111 -8.02 -17.56 -0.24
N VAL A 112 -7.51 -18.26 -1.25
CA VAL A 112 -8.29 -18.77 -2.37
C VAL A 112 -7.99 -20.24 -2.61
N SER A 113 -8.99 -20.97 -3.10
CA SER A 113 -8.82 -22.28 -3.73
C SER A 113 -9.07 -22.15 -5.23
N TYR A 114 -8.55 -23.10 -6.00
CA TYR A 114 -8.70 -23.16 -7.44
C TYR A 114 -9.48 -24.42 -7.84
N GLU A 115 -10.22 -24.35 -8.94
CA GLU A 115 -10.93 -25.49 -9.51
C GLU A 115 -9.93 -26.62 -9.84
N THR A 116 -10.23 -27.85 -9.42
CA THR A 116 -9.37 -29.03 -9.66
C THR A 116 -9.07 -29.23 -11.15
N ASP A 117 -10.06 -28.96 -12.01
CA ASP A 117 -9.95 -29.14 -13.46
C ASP A 117 -9.33 -27.92 -14.17
N LYS A 118 -9.26 -26.76 -13.52
CA LYS A 118 -8.79 -25.50 -14.09
C LYS A 118 -7.96 -24.71 -13.07
N PRO A 119 -6.63 -24.91 -13.02
CA PRO A 119 -5.77 -24.37 -11.96
C PRO A 119 -5.66 -22.83 -11.90
N ASN A 120 -6.21 -22.12 -12.89
CA ASN A 120 -6.22 -20.65 -12.94
C ASN A 120 -7.61 -20.05 -12.65
N VAL A 121 -8.61 -20.89 -12.37
CA VAL A 121 -9.97 -20.45 -12.06
C VAL A 121 -10.16 -20.59 -10.56
N VAL A 122 -10.37 -19.45 -9.89
CA VAL A 122 -10.72 -19.44 -8.47
C VAL A 122 -12.04 -20.19 -8.30
N ASP A 123 -12.13 -21.00 -7.25
CA ASP A 123 -13.35 -21.70 -6.86
C ASP A 123 -13.94 -21.05 -5.60
N GLU A 124 -13.20 -21.12 -4.50
CA GLU A 124 -13.60 -20.55 -3.21
C GLU A 124 -12.64 -19.45 -2.74
N VAL A 125 -13.18 -18.51 -1.99
CA VAL A 125 -12.47 -17.40 -1.34
C VAL A 125 -12.93 -17.34 0.10
N TRP A 126 -12.01 -17.11 1.03
CA TRP A 126 -12.34 -16.89 2.43
C TRP A 126 -11.45 -15.84 3.08
N LEU A 127 -11.98 -15.22 4.14
CA LEU A 127 -11.20 -14.32 4.98
C LEU A 127 -10.25 -15.12 5.87
N THR A 128 -8.99 -14.71 5.94
CA THR A 128 -8.05 -15.30 6.90
C THR A 128 -8.28 -14.73 8.30
N LYS A 129 -7.67 -15.35 9.32
CA LYS A 129 -7.62 -14.78 10.67
C LYS A 129 -6.97 -13.38 10.68
N ASN A 130 -5.94 -13.19 9.85
CA ASN A 130 -5.28 -11.89 9.71
C ASN A 130 -6.22 -10.86 9.05
N GLY A 131 -6.94 -11.24 8.00
CA GLY A 131 -7.95 -10.39 7.36
C GLY A 131 -9.06 -9.98 8.32
N MET A 132 -9.55 -10.91 9.14
CA MET A 132 -10.55 -10.61 10.18
C MET A 132 -10.01 -9.63 11.24
N LYS A 133 -8.76 -9.81 11.67
CA LYS A 133 -8.11 -8.89 12.61
C LYS A 133 -7.95 -7.49 12.02
N ALA A 134 -7.51 -7.41 10.76
CA ALA A 134 -7.38 -6.15 10.03
C ALA A 134 -8.74 -5.45 9.89
N TRP A 135 -9.78 -6.18 9.50
CA TRP A 135 -11.15 -5.67 9.40
C TRP A 135 -11.66 -5.11 10.72
N LYS A 136 -11.53 -5.86 11.82
CA LYS A 136 -11.95 -5.40 13.16
C LYS A 136 -11.20 -4.15 13.61
N SER A 137 -9.90 -4.09 13.33
CA SER A 137 -9.08 -2.92 13.66
C SER A 137 -9.55 -1.69 12.87
N LEU A 138 -9.85 -1.88 11.58
CA LEU A 138 -10.36 -0.83 10.71
C LEU A 138 -11.75 -0.35 11.13
N SER A 139 -12.67 -1.26 11.44
CA SER A 139 -14.01 -0.90 11.96
C SER A 139 -13.90 -0.11 13.27
N SER A 140 -13.10 -0.58 14.22
CA SER A 140 -12.89 0.10 15.51
C SER A 140 -12.30 1.50 15.33
N TYR A 141 -11.42 1.67 14.32
CA TYR A 141 -10.86 2.97 13.98
C TYR A 141 -11.91 3.92 13.41
N TYR A 142 -12.78 3.46 12.52
CA TYR A 142 -13.86 4.30 11.98
C TYR A 142 -14.95 4.62 13.00
N ASP A 143 -15.23 3.71 13.93
CA ASP A 143 -16.14 3.97 15.06
C ASP A 143 -15.58 5.06 15.99
N LYS A 144 -14.27 5.05 16.24
CA LYS A 144 -13.59 6.03 17.09
C LYS A 144 -13.36 7.38 16.40
N TYR A 145 -13.16 7.36 15.08
CA TYR A 145 -12.87 8.53 14.27
C TYR A 145 -13.81 8.58 13.05
N PRO A 146 -15.12 8.83 13.25
CA PRO A 146 -16.05 8.96 12.12
C PRO A 146 -15.60 10.12 11.22
N SER A 147 -15.54 9.89 9.91
CA SER A 147 -15.36 10.97 8.94
C SER A 147 -16.64 11.80 8.87
N LEU A 148 -16.50 13.14 8.92
CA LEU A 148 -17.59 14.11 8.75
C LEU A 148 -18.06 14.17 7.30
#